data_AF-A0A2S7M165-F1
#
_entry.id   AF-A0A2S7M165-F1
#
_cell.length_a   1.000
_cell.length_b   1.000
_cell.length_c   1.000
_cell.angle_alpha   90.00
_cell.angle_beta   90.00
_cell.angle_gamma   90.00
#
_symmetry.space_group_name_H-M   'P 1'
#
loop_
_entity.id
_entity.type
_entity.pdbx_description
1 polymer ?
#
loop_
_entity_poly.entity_id
_entity_poly.type
_entity_poly.pdbx_seq_one_letter_code
_entity_poly.pdbx_strand_id
1 'polypeptide(L)'
;MTTINNGVRKFTGKAVTAKKVWYFIQSVKVPIGSPALLPAFQTEGGVTYGGDNIDEQTKMGRIIIKSTDEHSIELTQYFIPNDESIKVVKDAKKNGDSVKVWRVVIDESVAKVADGLEDVKLYPAEFGYGMPDDVEIQDGDDLVEASYTLNIIGKLQEGEFPLSNADIAAIEALYDYQNPGETTGDFDRIQTVAAPKVGKVTPTNTGAKVELS
;
A
#
# COMPACT_ATOMS: atom_id res chain seq x y z
N MET A 1 -19.83 37.73 31.60
CA MET A 1 -19.62 36.78 30.49
C MET A 1 -18.43 35.92 30.85
N THR A 2 -18.59 34.60 30.88
CA THR A 2 -17.50 33.67 31.17
C THR A 2 -16.71 33.46 29.89
N THR A 3 -15.45 33.86 29.86
CA THR A 3 -14.56 33.62 28.73
C THR A 3 -14.25 32.12 28.66
N ILE A 4 -14.87 31.41 27.72
CA ILE A 4 -14.52 30.01 27.44
C ILE A 4 -13.29 30.03 26.52
N ASN A 5 -12.14 29.63 27.07
CA ASN A 5 -10.93 29.42 26.27
C ASN A 5 -10.93 27.96 25.78
N ASN A 6 -11.24 27.74 24.51
CA ASN A 6 -11.21 26.42 23.88
C ASN A 6 -9.78 25.88 23.67
N GLY A 7 -8.74 26.65 24.01
CA GLY A 7 -7.34 26.26 23.87
C GLY A 7 -6.90 26.08 22.42
N VAL A 8 -5.65 25.65 22.23
CA VAL A 8 -5.12 25.22 20.93
C VAL A 8 -4.50 23.84 21.10
N ARG A 9 -4.93 22.87 20.29
CA ARG A 9 -4.33 21.54 20.25
C ARG A 9 -3.07 21.60 19.38
N LYS A 10 -1.91 21.34 19.99
CA LYS A 10 -0.65 21.17 19.27
C LYS A 10 -0.51 19.71 18.85
N PHE A 11 -0.12 19.48 17.60
CA PHE A 11 0.22 18.15 17.10
C PHE A 11 1.74 18.02 17.12
N THR A 12 2.24 17.00 17.80
CA THR A 12 3.64 16.62 17.81
C THR A 12 3.73 15.19 17.29
N GLY A 13 4.40 14.98 16.16
CA GLY A 13 4.52 13.67 15.52
C GLY A 13 5.63 13.67 14.47
N LYS A 14 6.07 12.46 14.08
CA LYS A 14 6.99 12.31 12.94
C LYS A 14 6.18 12.43 11.64
N ALA A 15 6.73 13.09 10.63
CA ALA A 15 6.12 13.11 9.31
C ALA A 15 6.08 11.69 8.73
N VAL A 16 4.97 11.33 8.09
CA VAL A 16 4.83 10.04 7.40
C VAL A 16 5.70 10.06 6.15
N THR A 17 6.43 8.98 5.91
CA THR A 17 7.22 8.78 4.69
C THR A 17 6.34 8.27 3.56
N ALA A 18 6.58 8.67 2.30
CA ALA A 18 5.82 8.21 1.14
C ALA A 18 5.72 6.67 1.04
N LYS A 19 6.79 5.95 1.43
CA LYS A 19 6.84 4.48 1.50
C LYS A 19 5.80 3.81 2.42
N LYS A 20 5.12 4.60 3.26
CA LYS A 20 4.07 4.13 4.16
C LYS A 20 2.66 4.36 3.61
N VAL A 21 2.52 4.96 2.44
CA VAL A 21 1.23 5.16 1.78
C VAL A 21 1.15 4.18 0.62
N TRP A 22 0.17 3.29 0.67
CA TRP A 22 -0.01 2.23 -0.32
C TRP A 22 -1.39 2.31 -0.94
N TYR A 23 -1.47 1.92 -2.21
CA TYR A 23 -2.71 1.93 -2.95
C TYR A 23 -3.06 0.50 -3.34
N PHE A 24 -4.26 0.07 -2.96
CA PHE A 24 -4.79 -1.24 -3.30
C PHE A 24 -5.91 -1.08 -4.31
N ILE A 25 -6.04 -2.04 -5.22
CA ILE A 25 -7.09 -2.02 -6.25
C ILE A 25 -7.84 -3.34 -6.33
N GLN A 26 -9.10 -3.30 -6.75
CA GLN A 26 -9.91 -4.49 -6.98
C GLN A 26 -10.94 -4.24 -8.08
N SER A 27 -11.14 -5.23 -8.95
CA SER A 27 -12.21 -5.18 -9.94
C SER A 27 -13.59 -5.19 -9.29
N VAL A 28 -14.57 -4.50 -9.87
CA VAL A 28 -15.98 -4.61 -9.41
C VAL A 28 -16.62 -5.96 -9.78
N LYS A 29 -15.99 -6.74 -10.66
CA LYS A 29 -16.52 -8.01 -11.18
C LYS A 29 -16.10 -9.23 -10.37
N VAL A 30 -15.13 -9.10 -9.46
CA VAL A 30 -14.69 -10.25 -8.65
C VAL A 30 -15.73 -10.61 -7.58
N PRO A 31 -15.85 -11.89 -7.19
CA PRO A 31 -16.75 -12.32 -6.13
C PRO A 31 -16.51 -11.57 -4.81
N ILE A 32 -17.57 -11.40 -4.03
CA ILE A 32 -17.49 -10.84 -2.68
C ILE A 32 -16.55 -11.71 -1.83
N GLY A 33 -15.61 -11.08 -1.12
CA GLY A 33 -14.58 -11.77 -0.34
C GLY A 33 -13.27 -12.00 -1.08
N SER A 34 -13.17 -11.62 -2.36
CA SER A 34 -11.88 -11.63 -3.06
C SER A 34 -10.91 -10.63 -2.42
N PRO A 35 -9.60 -10.92 -2.39
CA PRO A 35 -8.60 -10.00 -1.87
C PRO A 35 -8.48 -8.74 -2.74
N ALA A 36 -7.96 -7.67 -2.15
CA ALA A 36 -7.50 -6.52 -2.92
C ALA A 36 -6.10 -6.81 -3.47
N LEU A 37 -5.80 -6.29 -4.65
CA LEU A 37 -4.50 -6.43 -5.30
C LEU A 37 -3.63 -5.24 -4.92
N LEU A 38 -2.40 -5.53 -4.48
CA LEU A 38 -1.35 -4.54 -4.36
C LEU A 38 -0.62 -4.46 -5.70
N PRO A 39 -0.60 -3.31 -6.38
CA PRO A 39 0.16 -3.16 -7.61
C PRO A 39 1.65 -3.33 -7.37
N ALA A 40 2.32 -4.09 -8.23
CA ALA A 40 3.72 -4.42 -8.02
C ALA A 40 4.62 -3.22 -8.32
N PHE A 41 5.65 -3.02 -7.49
CA PHE A 41 6.62 -1.92 -7.61
C PHE A 41 5.99 -0.54 -7.84
N GLN A 42 5.04 -0.17 -6.99
CA GLN A 42 4.50 1.18 -6.98
C GLN A 42 5.62 2.19 -6.68
N THR A 43 5.79 3.18 -7.55
CA THR A 43 6.80 4.23 -7.43
C THR A 43 6.20 5.49 -6.82
N GLU A 44 5.03 5.89 -7.31
CA GLU A 44 4.35 7.12 -6.93
C GLU A 44 2.84 6.91 -6.78
N GLY A 45 2.22 7.79 -6.00
CA GLY A 45 0.79 7.81 -5.76
C GLY A 45 0.34 9.21 -5.37
N GLY A 46 -0.50 9.80 -6.22
CA GLY A 46 -1.12 11.10 -6.04
C GLY A 46 -2.59 10.98 -5.67
N VAL A 47 -3.07 11.84 -4.79
CA VAL A 47 -4.51 12.04 -4.57
C VAL A 47 -4.82 13.52 -4.69
N THR A 48 -5.78 13.85 -5.55
CA THR A 48 -6.26 15.21 -5.73
C THR A 48 -7.68 15.28 -5.18
N TYR A 49 -7.88 16.13 -4.18
CA TYR A 49 -9.21 16.48 -3.65
C TYR A 49 -9.70 17.72 -4.40
N GLY A 50 -10.16 17.52 -5.63
CA GLY A 50 -10.70 18.58 -6.46
C GLY A 50 -12.19 18.81 -6.22
N GLY A 51 -12.71 19.80 -6.92
CA GLY A 51 -14.12 20.18 -6.87
C GLY A 51 -14.30 21.68 -7.02
N ASP A 52 -15.43 22.07 -7.59
CA ASP A 52 -15.74 23.47 -7.82
C ASP A 52 -16.44 24.10 -6.62
N ASN A 53 -16.20 25.40 -6.46
CA ASN A 53 -16.99 26.25 -5.58
C ASN A 53 -17.72 27.29 -6.42
N ILE A 54 -19.00 27.49 -6.14
CA ILE A 54 -19.76 28.66 -6.60
C ILE A 54 -19.25 29.83 -5.77
N ASP A 55 -18.67 30.80 -6.46
CA ASP A 55 -18.15 32.03 -5.87
C ASP A 55 -18.90 33.23 -6.45
N GLU A 56 -19.78 33.80 -5.64
CA GLU A 56 -20.65 34.89 -6.04
C GLU A 56 -20.37 36.15 -5.22
N GLN A 57 -20.13 37.26 -5.93
CA GLN A 57 -19.95 38.56 -5.30
C GLN A 57 -21.29 39.25 -5.12
N THR A 58 -21.80 39.26 -3.90
CA THR A 58 -23.03 39.98 -3.57
C THR A 58 -22.74 41.39 -3.08
N LYS A 59 -23.78 42.23 -3.06
CA LYS A 59 -23.71 43.58 -2.47
C LYS A 59 -23.39 43.57 -0.96
N MET A 60 -23.55 42.42 -0.29
CA MET A 60 -23.26 42.24 1.14
C MET A 60 -21.93 41.51 1.39
N GLY A 61 -21.18 41.18 0.33
CA GLY A 61 -19.91 40.45 0.42
C GLY A 61 -19.89 39.18 -0.41
N ARG A 62 -18.80 38.42 -0.27
CA ARG A 62 -18.53 37.19 -1.00
C ARG A 62 -19.29 36.01 -0.40
N ILE A 63 -19.98 35.26 -1.24
CA ILE A 63 -20.56 33.96 -0.89
C ILE A 63 -19.77 32.88 -1.60
N ILE A 64 -19.25 31.91 -0.85
CA ILE A 64 -18.56 30.73 -1.39
C ILE A 64 -19.33 29.49 -0.96
N ILE A 65 -19.84 28.72 -1.92
CA ILE A 65 -20.61 27.49 -1.69
C ILE A 65 -19.96 26.35 -2.47
N LYS A 66 -19.77 25.20 -1.84
CA LYS A 66 -19.27 23.99 -2.50
C LYS A 66 -20.28 23.49 -3.54
N SER A 67 -19.83 23.21 -4.76
CA SER A 67 -20.67 22.82 -5.90
C SER A 67 -20.54 21.33 -6.22
N THR A 68 -19.34 20.90 -6.65
CA THR A 68 -19.05 19.53 -7.07
C THR A 68 -17.86 18.97 -6.31
N ASP A 69 -17.78 17.64 -6.25
CA ASP A 69 -16.62 16.89 -5.76
C ASP A 69 -15.98 16.21 -6.98
N GLU A 70 -14.68 16.46 -7.19
CA GLU A 70 -13.92 15.89 -8.29
C GLU A 70 -12.60 15.34 -7.75
N HIS A 71 -12.67 14.14 -7.16
CA HIS A 71 -11.49 13.50 -6.61
C HIS A 71 -10.82 12.64 -7.70
N SER A 72 -9.50 12.65 -7.77
CA SER A 72 -8.74 11.76 -8.64
C SER A 72 -7.57 11.12 -7.90
N ILE A 73 -7.17 9.93 -8.35
CA ILE A 73 -6.00 9.21 -7.87
C ILE A 73 -5.11 8.91 -9.07
N GLU A 74 -3.84 9.31 -9.00
CA GLU A 74 -2.83 9.03 -10.02
C GLU A 74 -1.85 8.00 -9.46
N LEU A 75 -1.57 6.96 -10.23
CA LEU A 75 -0.68 5.88 -9.81
C LEU A 75 0.31 5.54 -10.90
N THR A 76 1.57 5.37 -10.48
CA THR A 76 2.68 4.97 -11.34
C THR A 76 3.37 3.76 -10.74
N GLN A 77 3.67 2.77 -11.57
CA GLN A 77 4.30 1.51 -11.18
C GLN A 77 5.10 0.90 -12.32
N TYR A 78 6.06 0.04 -12.00
CA TYR A 78 6.71 -0.77 -13.03
C TYR A 78 5.80 -1.90 -13.52
N PHE A 79 5.78 -2.12 -14.83
CA PHE A 79 4.97 -3.13 -15.48
C PHE A 79 5.61 -4.51 -15.33
N ILE A 80 4.95 -5.41 -14.60
CA ILE A 80 5.28 -6.83 -14.59
C ILE A 80 4.24 -7.58 -15.43
N PRO A 81 4.63 -8.40 -16.41
CA PRO A 81 3.68 -9.14 -17.26
C PRO A 81 2.69 -10.04 -16.50
N ASN A 82 3.08 -10.55 -15.32
CA ASN A 82 2.26 -11.41 -14.48
C ASN A 82 1.48 -10.67 -13.38
N ASP A 83 1.54 -9.33 -13.35
CA ASP A 83 0.78 -8.54 -12.39
C ASP A 83 -0.68 -8.38 -12.84
N GLU A 84 -1.60 -8.98 -12.08
CA GLU A 84 -3.03 -8.92 -12.33
C GLU A 84 -3.62 -7.52 -12.09
N SER A 85 -2.95 -6.66 -11.31
CA SER A 85 -3.42 -5.32 -10.97
C SER A 85 -3.57 -4.45 -12.23
N ILE A 86 -2.53 -4.38 -13.06
CA ILE A 86 -2.53 -3.61 -14.32
C ILE A 86 -3.55 -4.18 -15.30
N LYS A 87 -3.72 -5.50 -15.32
CA LYS A 87 -4.74 -6.15 -16.14
C LYS A 87 -6.15 -5.70 -15.74
N VAL A 88 -6.45 -5.65 -14.44
CA VAL A 88 -7.74 -5.16 -13.93
C VAL A 88 -8.01 -3.73 -14.41
N VAL A 89 -7.03 -2.83 -14.32
CA VAL A 89 -7.19 -1.43 -14.74
C VAL A 89 -7.38 -1.32 -16.27
N LYS A 90 -6.60 -2.07 -17.06
CA LYS A 90 -6.73 -2.10 -18.53
C LYS A 90 -8.08 -2.64 -18.98
N ASP A 91 -8.53 -3.73 -18.38
CA ASP A 91 -9.80 -4.36 -18.72
C ASP A 91 -10.97 -3.45 -18.29
N ALA A 92 -10.86 -2.80 -17.13
CA ALA A 92 -11.83 -1.79 -16.70
C ALA A 92 -11.93 -0.62 -17.68
N LYS A 93 -10.79 -0.08 -18.16
CA LYS A 93 -10.77 0.98 -19.17
C LYS A 93 -11.44 0.55 -20.48
N LYS A 94 -11.12 -0.65 -20.97
CA LYS A 94 -11.65 -1.18 -22.24
C LYS A 94 -13.15 -1.45 -22.16
N ASN A 95 -13.64 -1.90 -21.02
CA ASN A 95 -15.02 -2.29 -20.83
C ASN A 95 -15.91 -1.15 -20.29
N GLY A 96 -15.31 -0.06 -19.84
CA GLY A 96 -16.02 1.04 -19.16
C GLY A 96 -16.48 0.68 -17.74
N ASP A 97 -15.80 -0.25 -17.09
CA ASP A 97 -16.08 -0.61 -15.70
C ASP A 97 -15.31 0.30 -14.74
N SER A 98 -15.85 0.48 -13.53
CA SER A 98 -15.11 1.09 -12.44
C SER A 98 -14.21 0.06 -11.72
N VAL A 99 -13.20 0.57 -11.04
CA VAL A 99 -12.27 -0.18 -10.18
C VAL A 99 -12.41 0.35 -8.76
N LYS A 100 -12.42 -0.54 -7.77
CA LYS A 100 -12.36 -0.14 -6.36
C LYS A 100 -10.92 0.17 -6.02
N VAL A 101 -10.68 1.30 -5.36
CA VAL A 101 -9.35 1.72 -4.93
C VAL A 101 -9.37 2.09 -3.45
N TRP A 102 -8.32 1.71 -2.74
CA TRP A 102 -8.07 2.06 -1.35
C TRP A 102 -6.70 2.68 -1.21
N ARG A 103 -6.62 3.91 -0.71
CA ARG A 103 -5.39 4.55 -0.28
C ARG A 103 -5.23 4.30 1.22
N VAL A 104 -4.20 3.56 1.63
CA VAL A 104 -4.00 3.12 3.01
C VAL A 104 -2.70 3.70 3.55
N VAL A 105 -2.74 4.27 4.76
CA VAL A 105 -1.54 4.76 5.45
C VAL A 105 -1.10 3.71 6.46
N ILE A 106 -0.06 2.97 6.11
CA ILE A 106 0.56 1.92 6.92
C ILE A 106 1.60 2.57 7.84
N ASP A 107 1.15 3.14 8.97
CA ASP A 107 2.02 3.62 10.02
C ASP A 107 1.57 3.07 11.38
N GLU A 108 2.52 2.53 12.16
CA GLU A 108 2.21 1.93 13.47
C GLU A 108 1.59 2.92 14.47
N SER A 109 1.86 4.22 14.34
CA SER A 109 1.31 5.26 15.22
C SER A 109 -0.19 5.48 15.03
N VAL A 110 -0.75 5.07 13.89
CA VAL A 110 -2.18 5.19 13.57
C VAL A 110 -2.87 3.83 13.46
N ALA A 111 -2.12 2.73 13.63
CA ALA A 111 -2.66 1.39 13.61
C ALA A 111 -3.55 1.13 14.83
N LYS A 112 -4.75 0.61 14.59
CA LYS A 112 -5.64 0.13 15.65
C LYS A 112 -5.64 -1.40 15.64
N VAL A 113 -5.76 -2.00 16.81
CA VAL A 113 -5.95 -3.45 16.92
C VAL A 113 -7.36 -3.77 16.44
N ALA A 114 -7.50 -4.74 15.54
CA ALA A 114 -8.82 -5.23 15.14
C ALA A 114 -9.46 -6.01 16.30
N ASP A 115 -10.64 -5.59 16.76
CA ASP A 115 -11.36 -6.30 17.80
C ASP A 115 -11.76 -7.71 17.32
N GLY A 116 -11.21 -8.75 17.97
CA GLY A 116 -11.57 -10.15 17.73
C GLY A 116 -10.79 -10.88 16.63
N LEU A 117 -9.74 -10.29 16.06
CA LEU A 117 -8.82 -10.94 15.12
C LEU A 117 -7.39 -10.83 15.64
N GLU A 118 -6.79 -11.96 16.02
CA GLU A 118 -5.35 -12.03 16.28
C GLU A 118 -4.60 -11.73 14.98
N ASP A 119 -3.49 -10.98 15.08
CA ASP A 119 -2.59 -10.64 13.96
C ASP A 119 -3.15 -9.75 12.84
N VAL A 120 -4.28 -9.08 13.05
CA VAL A 120 -4.83 -8.08 12.10
C VAL A 120 -4.82 -6.69 12.72
N LYS A 121 -4.27 -5.72 11.97
CA LYS A 121 -4.27 -4.30 12.32
C LYS A 121 -5.15 -3.53 11.34
N LEU A 122 -5.88 -2.56 11.87
CA LEU A 122 -6.73 -1.63 11.12
C LEU A 122 -5.94 -0.35 10.87
N TYR A 123 -5.81 0.02 9.59
CA TYR A 123 -5.12 1.23 9.16
C TYR A 123 -6.10 2.23 8.58
N PRO A 124 -5.90 3.54 8.81
CA PRO A 124 -6.73 4.56 8.18
C PRO A 124 -6.59 4.47 6.66
N ALA A 125 -7.73 4.45 5.99
CA ALA A 125 -7.82 4.29 4.55
C ALA A 125 -8.88 5.18 3.94
N GLU A 126 -8.68 5.53 2.68
CA GLU A 126 -9.65 6.25 1.86
C GLU A 126 -10.08 5.36 0.71
N PHE A 127 -11.39 5.14 0.62
CA PHE A 127 -12.00 4.26 -0.36
C PHE A 127 -12.75 5.05 -1.43
N GLY A 128 -12.63 4.62 -2.68
CA GLY A 128 -13.42 5.14 -3.79
C GLY A 128 -13.64 4.12 -4.90
N TYR A 129 -14.62 4.43 -5.76
CA TYR A 129 -14.77 3.79 -7.06
C TYR A 129 -14.10 4.69 -8.10
N GLY A 130 -12.97 4.26 -8.66
CA GLY A 130 -12.26 4.98 -9.70
C GLY A 130 -12.67 4.49 -11.09
N MET A 131 -13.04 5.41 -11.98
CA MET A 131 -13.13 5.16 -13.41
C MET A 131 -11.76 5.44 -14.04
N PRO A 132 -11.12 4.48 -14.71
CA PRO A 132 -9.85 4.73 -15.40
C PRO A 132 -10.04 5.77 -16.52
N ASP A 133 -9.30 6.87 -16.46
CA ASP A 133 -9.35 7.93 -17.47
C ASP A 133 -8.29 7.71 -18.55
N ASP A 134 -7.06 7.47 -18.11
CA ASP A 134 -5.94 7.09 -18.95
C ASP A 134 -5.21 5.90 -18.32
N VAL A 135 -4.66 5.07 -19.20
CA VAL A 135 -3.74 3.99 -18.83
C VAL A 135 -2.64 4.01 -19.87
N GLU A 136 -1.48 4.50 -19.49
CA GLU A 136 -0.30 4.57 -20.34
C GLU A 136 0.68 3.46 -19.92
N ILE A 137 1.27 2.81 -20.93
CA ILE A 137 2.35 1.86 -20.74
C ILE A 137 3.49 2.35 -21.61
N GLN A 138 4.58 2.75 -20.96
CA GLN A 138 5.76 3.27 -21.63
C GLN A 138 6.78 2.14 -21.75
N ASP A 139 6.98 1.66 -22.97
CA ASP A 139 7.92 0.60 -23.34
C ASP A 139 9.23 1.18 -23.90
N GLY A 140 9.81 2.13 -23.16
CA GLY A 140 11.09 2.76 -23.50
C GLY A 140 12.31 1.86 -23.32
N ASP A 141 13.51 2.46 -23.37
CA ASP A 141 14.79 1.73 -23.34
C ASP A 141 15.13 1.11 -21.96
N ASP A 142 14.51 1.59 -20.88
CA ASP A 142 14.75 1.15 -19.50
C ASP A 142 13.71 0.10 -19.04
N LEU A 143 13.12 0.26 -17.86
CA LEU A 143 12.05 -0.60 -17.38
C LEU A 143 10.71 -0.11 -17.91
N VAL A 144 9.84 -1.05 -18.29
CA VAL A 144 8.47 -0.71 -18.70
C VAL A 144 7.72 -0.13 -17.51
N GLU A 145 7.19 1.07 -17.67
CA GLU A 145 6.41 1.77 -16.65
C GLU A 145 4.93 1.82 -17.07
N ALA A 146 4.03 1.68 -16.10
CA ALA A 146 2.60 1.86 -16.29
C ALA A 146 2.11 2.98 -15.37
N SER A 147 1.46 3.98 -15.97
CA SER A 147 0.80 5.08 -15.26
C SER A 147 -0.68 5.09 -15.59
N TYR A 148 -1.51 5.45 -14.62
CA TYR A 148 -2.95 5.56 -14.83
C TYR A 148 -3.59 6.54 -13.85
N THR A 149 -4.60 7.24 -14.37
CA THR A 149 -5.47 8.12 -13.58
C THR A 149 -6.82 7.47 -13.34
N LEU A 150 -7.23 7.44 -12.07
CA LEU A 150 -8.54 6.98 -11.63
C LEU A 150 -9.37 8.20 -11.19
N ASN A 151 -10.38 8.54 -11.99
CA ASN A 151 -11.36 9.55 -11.63
C ASN A 151 -12.39 8.95 -10.66
N ILE A 152 -12.42 9.44 -9.44
CA ILE A 152 -13.27 8.88 -8.39
C ILE A 152 -14.72 9.31 -8.62
N ILE A 153 -15.61 8.33 -8.67
CA ILE A 153 -17.05 8.53 -8.76
C ILE A 153 -17.53 9.06 -7.40
N GLY A 154 -17.84 10.36 -7.36
CA GLY A 154 -18.26 11.06 -6.15
C GLY A 154 -17.07 11.54 -5.33
N LYS A 155 -16.98 11.09 -4.07
CA LYS A 155 -15.92 11.48 -3.14
C LYS A 155 -15.35 10.28 -2.42
N LEU A 156 -14.06 10.36 -2.11
CA LEU A 156 -13.39 9.37 -1.26
C LEU A 156 -14.06 9.30 0.12
N GLN A 157 -14.25 8.09 0.62
CA GLN A 157 -14.80 7.81 1.94
C GLN A 157 -13.68 7.41 2.88
N GLU A 158 -13.61 8.04 4.05
CA GLU A 158 -12.72 7.61 5.12
C GLU A 158 -13.21 6.28 5.71
N GLY A 159 -12.28 5.39 6.00
CA GLY A 159 -12.54 4.09 6.58
C GLY A 159 -11.28 3.48 7.17
N GLU A 160 -11.37 2.20 7.50
CA GLU A 160 -10.26 1.42 8.03
C GLU A 160 -10.05 0.18 7.16
N PHE A 161 -8.80 -0.07 6.78
CA PHE A 161 -8.41 -1.21 5.95
C PHE A 161 -7.71 -2.26 6.83
N PRO A 162 -8.22 -3.50 6.89
CA PRO A 162 -7.58 -4.57 7.65
C PRO A 162 -6.37 -5.12 6.89
N LEU A 163 -5.22 -5.15 7.53
CA LEU A 163 -4.02 -5.83 7.04
C LEU A 163 -3.52 -6.81 8.08
N SER A 164 -3.11 -8.01 7.65
CA SER A 164 -2.47 -8.96 8.54
C SER A 164 -1.00 -8.59 8.77
N ASN A 165 -0.40 -9.07 9.86
CA ASN A 165 1.03 -8.94 10.10
C ASN A 165 1.87 -9.57 8.97
N ALA A 166 1.38 -10.62 8.31
CA ALA A 166 2.05 -11.22 7.17
C ALA A 166 2.01 -10.32 5.92
N ASP A 167 0.91 -9.60 5.69
CA ASP A 167 0.80 -8.64 4.58
C ASP A 167 1.73 -7.45 4.81
N ILE A 168 1.80 -6.94 6.05
CA ILE A 168 2.72 -5.86 6.43
C ILE A 168 4.17 -6.32 6.25
N ALA A 169 4.50 -7.52 6.73
CA ALA A 169 5.83 -8.09 6.56
C ALA A 169 6.18 -8.28 5.07
N ALA A 170 5.26 -8.73 4.23
CA ALA A 170 5.51 -8.87 2.79
C ALA A 170 5.77 -7.50 2.11
N ILE A 171 5.08 -6.44 2.55
CA ILE A 171 5.29 -5.07 2.07
C ILE A 171 6.63 -4.51 2.54
N GLU A 172 7.06 -4.82 3.77
CA GLU A 172 8.31 -4.32 4.37
C GLU A 172 9.55 -5.17 3.99
N ALA A 173 9.38 -6.47 3.72
CA ALA A 173 10.45 -7.45 3.47
C ALA A 173 11.23 -7.24 2.16
N LEU A 174 10.88 -6.24 1.35
CA LEU A 174 11.69 -5.81 0.20
C LEU A 174 13.10 -5.34 0.61
N TYR A 175 13.39 -5.15 1.90
CA TYR A 175 14.68 -4.69 2.41
C TYR A 175 15.14 -5.35 3.72
N ASP A 176 14.70 -6.57 4.02
CA ASP A 176 15.18 -7.24 5.23
C ASP A 176 16.67 -7.56 5.14
N TYR A 177 17.41 -7.20 6.20
CA TYR A 177 18.81 -7.54 6.38
C TYR A 177 18.96 -9.07 6.43
N GLN A 178 19.64 -9.63 5.44
CA GLN A 178 19.94 -11.06 5.38
C GLN A 178 21.33 -11.30 6.01
N ASN A 179 21.41 -12.14 7.05
CA ASN A 179 22.72 -12.60 7.50
C ASN A 179 23.37 -13.46 6.39
N PRO A 180 24.69 -13.35 6.17
CA PRO A 180 25.38 -14.20 5.20
C PRO A 180 25.10 -15.69 5.44
N GLY A 181 24.47 -16.36 4.46
CA GLY A 181 24.21 -17.80 4.48
C GLY A 181 22.84 -18.26 5.02
N GLU A 182 21.94 -17.35 5.46
CA GLU A 182 20.59 -17.70 5.91
C GLU A 182 19.55 -17.80 4.77
N THR A 183 19.87 -17.20 3.62
CA THR A 183 19.01 -17.08 2.45
C THR A 183 19.84 -17.24 1.17
N THR A 184 19.21 -17.72 0.09
CA THR A 184 19.80 -17.79 -1.26
C THR A 184 18.77 -17.36 -2.29
N GLY A 185 19.18 -16.76 -3.40
CA GLY A 185 18.26 -16.28 -4.44
C GLY A 185 18.46 -14.79 -4.75
N ASP A 186 17.79 -14.34 -5.82
CA ASP A 186 17.83 -12.95 -6.28
C ASP A 186 16.73 -12.12 -5.59
N PHE A 187 16.78 -10.80 -5.71
CA PHE A 187 15.87 -9.84 -5.07
C PHE A 187 14.38 -10.13 -5.30
N ASP A 188 14.02 -10.74 -6.43
CA ASP A 188 12.65 -11.14 -6.78
C ASP A 188 12.26 -12.55 -6.26
N ARG A 189 13.22 -13.34 -5.74
CA ARG A 189 13.05 -14.77 -5.38
C ARG A 189 13.98 -15.21 -4.25
N ILE A 190 13.83 -14.59 -3.08
CA ILE A 190 14.55 -15.01 -1.87
C ILE A 190 14.04 -16.37 -1.40
N GLN A 191 14.94 -17.36 -1.28
CA GLN A 191 14.67 -18.66 -0.70
C GLN A 191 15.29 -18.73 0.70
N THR A 192 14.47 -19.00 1.71
CA THR A 192 14.94 -19.44 3.02
C THR A 192 15.07 -20.95 3.01
N VAL A 193 16.30 -21.47 2.99
CA VAL A 193 16.51 -22.89 3.29
C VAL A 193 16.26 -23.09 4.79
N ALA A 194 15.29 -23.93 5.14
CA ALA A 194 15.18 -24.42 6.51
C ALA A 194 16.54 -25.03 6.88
N ALA A 195 17.18 -24.50 7.93
CA ALA A 195 18.51 -24.92 8.36
C ALA A 195 18.58 -26.46 8.36
N PRO A 196 19.62 -27.07 7.74
CA PRO A 196 19.80 -28.51 7.85
C PRO A 196 19.86 -28.82 9.34
N LYS A 197 19.00 -29.73 9.82
CA LYS A 197 19.09 -30.23 11.18
C LYS A 197 20.53 -30.73 11.35
N VAL A 198 21.33 -29.97 12.09
CA VAL A 198 22.68 -30.40 12.46
C VAL A 198 22.49 -31.67 13.26
N GLY A 199 22.73 -32.81 12.60
CA GLY A 199 22.74 -34.10 13.27
C GLY A 199 23.73 -34.01 14.41
N LYS A 200 23.32 -34.40 15.61
CA LYS A 200 24.22 -34.52 16.76
C LYS A 200 25.43 -35.34 16.32
N VAL A 201 26.58 -34.68 16.18
CA VAL A 201 27.88 -35.34 16.12
C VAL A 201 28.13 -35.91 17.51
N THR A 202 27.89 -37.22 17.65
CA THR A 202 28.34 -37.98 18.81
C THR A 202 29.86 -38.03 18.76
N PRO A 203 30.59 -37.48 19.75
CA PRO A 203 32.04 -37.57 19.76
C PRO A 203 32.45 -39.03 19.98
N THR A 204 33.07 -39.65 18.98
CA THR A 204 33.71 -40.96 19.13
C THR A 204 35.09 -40.72 19.74
N ASN A 205 35.21 -40.99 21.03
CA ASN A 205 36.48 -41.04 21.74
C ASN A 205 37.35 -42.15 21.11
N THR A 206 38.33 -41.77 20.29
CA THR A 206 39.45 -42.66 19.95
C THR A 206 40.70 -42.08 20.58
N GLY A 207 41.09 -42.66 21.72
CA GLY A 207 42.31 -42.31 22.42
C GLY A 207 43.54 -42.65 21.58
N ALA A 208 44.36 -41.64 21.30
CA ALA A 208 45.73 -41.84 20.85
C ALA A 208 46.62 -41.96 22.10
N LYS A 209 47.20 -43.14 22.30
CA LYS A 209 48.29 -43.39 23.24
C LYS A 209 49.50 -42.56 22.81
N VAL A 210 50.11 -41.85 23.76
CA VAL A 210 51.44 -41.24 23.63
C VAL A 210 52.45 -42.25 24.16
N GLU A 211 53.28 -42.81 23.29
CA GLU A 211 54.53 -43.47 23.68
C GLU A 211 55.64 -42.40 23.75
N LEU A 212 56.22 -42.24 24.93
CA LEU A 212 57.41 -41.44 25.19
C LEU A 212 58.66 -42.31 24.96
N SER A 213 59.67 -41.73 24.30
CA SER A 213 61.06 -42.22 24.33
C SER A 213 61.79 -41.63 25.53
#